data_AF-A0A967GPH5-F1
#
_entry.id   AF-A0A967GPH5-F1
#
_cell.length_a   1.000
_cell.length_b   1.000
_cell.length_c   1.000
_cell.angle_alpha   90.00
_cell.angle_beta   90.00
_cell.angle_gamma   90.00
#
_symmetry.space_group_name_H-M   'P 1'
#
loop_
_entity.id
_entity.type
_entity.pdbx_description
1 polymer ?
#
loop_
_entity_poly.entity_id
_entity_poly.type
_entity_poly.pdbx_seq_one_letter_code
_entity_poly.pdbx_strand_id
1 'polypeptide(L)'
;LGAGEGVYTAAQYFFRGKDLTRGHVTAIASDLLANRLIQRLRVFSPEEWAAEPVDETVPAIRDETEVLVRTYDLSGTDADLVRISRDGILSLSLEEMKAIRDHFRDPRVAGLRKARDLPEAPTDVELECLAQTWSEHCKHKIFAGRVHYVDEQGREEWIDSLFKTYIRAATEAIGERVDWLVSVFVDNAGIIRFNDR
;
A
#
# COMPACT_ATOMS: atom_id res chain seq x y z
N LEU A 1 15.36 -26.73 11.71
CA LEU A 1 15.61 -25.54 12.54
C LEU A 1 14.65 -25.60 13.71
N GLY A 2 15.17 -25.55 14.93
CA GLY A 2 14.39 -25.41 16.15
C GLY A 2 13.76 -24.02 16.27
N ALA A 3 12.95 -23.82 17.31
CA ALA A 3 12.39 -22.50 17.61
C ALA A 3 13.52 -21.48 17.87
N GLY A 4 13.53 -20.38 17.13
CA GLY A 4 14.55 -19.32 17.24
C GLY A 4 15.81 -19.52 16.39
N GLU A 5 15.93 -20.63 15.65
CA GLU A 5 17.04 -20.83 14.72
C GLU A 5 16.72 -20.23 13.35
N GLY A 6 17.61 -19.35 12.86
CA GLY A 6 17.55 -18.76 11.52
C GLY A 6 18.81 -19.08 10.73
N VAL A 7 18.67 -19.30 9.41
CA VAL A 7 19.80 -19.41 8.49
C VAL A 7 19.86 -18.13 7.66
N TYR A 8 21.02 -17.50 7.64
CA TYR A 8 21.28 -16.26 6.91
C TYR A 8 22.45 -16.46 5.97
N THR A 9 22.44 -15.75 4.85
CA THR A 9 23.50 -15.81 3.85
C THR A 9 23.94 -14.41 3.49
N ALA A 10 25.24 -14.23 3.26
CA ALA A 10 25.82 -13.05 2.66
C ALA A 10 26.63 -13.45 1.43
N ALA A 11 26.76 -12.53 0.47
CA ALA A 11 27.61 -12.70 -0.69
C ALA A 11 28.82 -11.77 -0.57
N GLN A 12 30.02 -12.32 -0.69
CA GLN A 12 31.27 -11.57 -0.66
C GLN A 12 31.90 -11.54 -2.04
N TYR A 13 32.26 -10.34 -2.49
CA TYR A 13 32.91 -10.10 -3.78
C TYR A 13 34.27 -9.46 -3.58
N PHE A 14 35.29 -9.99 -4.25
CA PHE A 14 36.63 -9.41 -4.27
C PHE A 14 36.88 -8.78 -5.63
N PHE A 15 37.24 -7.50 -5.65
CA PHE A 15 37.55 -6.76 -6.87
C PHE A 15 39.04 -6.48 -6.96
N ARG A 16 39.60 -6.61 -8.16
CA ARG A 16 41.00 -6.29 -8.45
C ARG A 16 41.10 -5.57 -9.79
N GLY A 17 41.79 -4.44 -9.81
CA GLY A 17 42.02 -3.65 -11.02
C GLY A 17 43.10 -2.59 -10.80
N LYS A 18 43.75 -2.16 -11.87
CA LYS A 18 44.90 -1.23 -11.80
C LYS A 18 44.51 0.18 -11.31
N ASP A 19 43.33 0.65 -11.71
CA ASP A 19 42.82 2.00 -11.40
C ASP A 19 41.45 1.91 -10.67
N LEU A 20 41.26 0.84 -9.91
CA LEU A 20 40.03 0.62 -9.17
C LEU A 20 40.00 1.53 -7.93
N THR A 21 38.98 2.37 -7.84
CA THR A 21 38.77 3.24 -6.69
C THR A 21 37.61 2.70 -5.85
N ARG A 22 37.49 3.15 -4.60
CA ARG A 22 36.31 2.86 -3.78
C ARG A 22 35.02 3.29 -4.49
N GLY A 23 35.04 4.44 -5.17
CA GLY A 23 33.88 4.93 -5.92
C GLY A 23 33.43 3.96 -7.02
N HIS A 24 34.38 3.38 -7.76
CA HIS A 24 34.08 2.36 -8.77
C HIS A 24 33.45 1.12 -8.14
N VAL A 25 34.00 0.62 -7.03
CA VAL A 25 33.46 -0.56 -6.33
C VAL A 25 32.09 -0.29 -5.74
N THR A 26 31.88 0.89 -5.13
CA THR A 26 30.58 1.28 -4.59
C THR A 26 29.52 1.33 -5.68
N ALA A 27 29.82 1.91 -6.84
CA ALA A 27 28.88 1.96 -7.97
C ALA A 27 28.55 0.56 -8.49
N ILE A 28 29.55 -0.30 -8.69
CA ILE A 28 29.30 -1.70 -9.10
C ILE A 28 28.44 -2.43 -8.05
N ALA A 29 28.74 -2.24 -6.77
CA ALA A 29 28.00 -2.87 -5.69
C ALA A 29 26.54 -2.38 -5.61
N SER A 30 26.31 -1.06 -5.72
CA SER A 30 24.98 -0.45 -5.60
C SER A 30 24.10 -0.62 -6.81
N ASP A 31 24.70 -0.66 -8.00
CA ASP A 31 23.95 -0.54 -9.25
C ASP A 31 23.79 -1.91 -9.94
N LEU A 32 24.70 -2.85 -9.69
CA LEU A 32 24.71 -4.15 -10.37
C LEU A 32 24.56 -5.35 -9.44
N LEU A 33 25.10 -5.29 -8.22
CA LEU A 33 25.20 -6.48 -7.36
C LEU A 33 24.19 -6.55 -6.23
N ALA A 34 23.72 -5.41 -5.72
CA ALA A 34 22.77 -5.40 -4.61
C ALA A 34 21.50 -4.62 -4.92
N ASN A 35 20.38 -5.19 -4.51
CA ASN A 35 19.12 -4.49 -4.37
C ASN A 35 19.11 -3.73 -3.04
N ARG A 36 19.36 -2.42 -3.11
CA ARG A 36 19.43 -1.51 -1.95
C ARG A 36 18.14 -1.39 -1.15
N LEU A 37 17.01 -1.87 -1.65
CA LEU A 37 15.76 -1.91 -0.89
C LEU A 37 15.76 -3.00 0.18
N ILE A 38 16.50 -4.10 -0.04
CA ILE A 38 16.44 -5.30 0.81
C ILE A 38 17.82 -5.82 1.24
N GLN A 39 18.91 -5.25 0.71
CA GLN A 39 20.28 -5.64 1.03
C GLN A 39 21.07 -4.45 1.57
N ARG A 40 21.97 -4.74 2.51
CA ARG A 40 22.97 -3.77 3.00
C ARG A 40 24.31 -4.02 2.32
N LEU A 41 25.00 -2.94 1.99
CA LEU A 41 26.30 -2.96 1.34
C LEU A 41 27.38 -2.48 2.31
N ARG A 42 28.49 -3.21 2.36
CA ARG A 42 29.73 -2.79 3.03
C ARG A 42 30.86 -2.87 2.01
N VAL A 43 31.60 -1.79 1.85
CA VAL A 43 32.74 -1.70 0.92
C VAL A 43 33.98 -1.43 1.74
N PHE A 44 34.99 -2.28 1.60
CA PHE A 44 36.24 -2.20 2.33
C PHE A 44 37.43 -2.02 1.37
N SER A 45 38.43 -1.26 1.78
CA SER A 45 39.79 -1.40 1.23
C SER A 45 40.42 -2.71 1.75
N PRO A 46 41.52 -3.19 1.14
CA PRO A 46 42.23 -4.35 1.66
C PRO A 46 42.67 -4.18 3.14
N GLU A 47 43.12 -2.99 3.51
CA GLU A 47 43.57 -2.68 4.88
C GLU A 47 42.38 -2.65 5.85
N GLU A 48 41.26 -2.05 5.44
CA GLU A 48 40.03 -2.04 6.24
C GLU A 48 39.49 -3.45 6.44
N TRP A 49 39.45 -4.28 5.39
CA TRP A 49 38.98 -5.67 5.49
C TRP A 49 39.86 -6.50 6.41
N ALA A 50 41.18 -6.31 6.38
CA ALA A 50 42.11 -7.02 7.26
C ALA A 50 41.98 -6.60 8.73
N ALA A 51 41.56 -5.36 8.99
CA ALA A 51 41.35 -4.83 10.34
C ALA A 51 39.94 -5.09 10.88
N GLU A 52 38.96 -5.37 10.00
CA GLU A 52 37.57 -5.57 10.37
C GLU A 52 37.36 -6.97 10.99
N PRO A 53 36.68 -7.08 12.14
CA PRO A 53 36.26 -8.37 12.67
C PRO A 53 35.23 -9.05 11.76
N VAL A 54 35.10 -10.38 11.86
CA VAL A 54 34.05 -11.11 11.14
C VAL A 54 32.68 -10.55 11.52
N ASP A 55 31.89 -10.15 10.52
CA ASP A 55 30.54 -9.65 10.72
C ASP A 55 29.59 -10.80 11.04
N GLU A 56 29.28 -10.97 12.32
CA GLU A 56 28.28 -11.93 12.80
C GLU A 56 26.86 -11.32 12.89
N THR A 57 26.67 -10.09 12.39
CA THR A 57 25.35 -9.45 12.44
C THR A 57 24.40 -10.11 11.44
N VAL A 58 23.31 -10.65 11.95
CA VAL A 58 22.21 -11.14 11.12
C VAL A 58 21.26 -10.00 10.77
N PRO A 59 20.72 -9.94 9.55
CA PRO A 59 19.66 -9.00 9.18
C PRO A 59 18.33 -9.43 9.80
N ALA A 60 18.26 -9.44 11.12
CA ALA A 60 17.03 -9.68 11.87
C ALA A 60 16.48 -8.33 12.37
N ILE A 61 15.18 -8.12 12.20
CA ILE A 61 14.47 -7.04 12.88
C ILE A 61 14.35 -7.50 14.34
N ARG A 62 15.15 -6.88 15.21
CA ARG A 62 15.19 -7.17 16.66
C ARG A 62 14.54 -6.07 17.49
N ASP A 63 14.05 -5.01 16.84
CA ASP A 63 13.41 -3.90 17.54
C ASP A 63 12.09 -4.39 18.14
N GLU A 64 12.05 -4.44 19.48
CA GLU A 64 10.80 -4.45 20.22
C GLU A 64 10.18 -3.06 20.05
N THR A 65 9.37 -2.90 19.02
CA THR A 65 8.65 -1.65 18.82
C THR A 65 7.54 -1.58 19.87
N GLU A 66 7.60 -0.59 20.76
CA GLU A 66 6.47 -0.29 21.63
C GLU A 66 5.26 0.03 20.76
N VAL A 67 4.16 -0.72 20.94
CA VAL A 67 2.93 -0.49 20.19
C VAL A 67 2.26 0.76 20.74
N LEU A 68 2.51 1.89 20.07
CA LEU A 68 1.93 3.18 20.40
C LEU A 68 0.73 3.45 19.49
N VAL A 69 -0.43 3.74 20.09
CA VAL A 69 -1.62 4.19 19.36
C VAL A 69 -1.77 5.69 19.58
N ARG A 70 -1.72 6.46 18.50
CA ARG A 70 -1.87 7.93 18.52
C ARG A 70 -3.30 8.32 18.21
N THR A 71 -3.69 9.51 18.65
CA THR A 71 -4.99 10.11 18.32
C THR A 71 -4.81 11.38 17.51
N TYR A 72 -5.71 11.63 16.57
CA TYR A 72 -5.70 12.81 15.71
C TYR A 72 -6.89 13.73 16.00
N ASP A 73 -6.61 14.97 16.39
CA ASP A 73 -7.64 15.99 16.47
C ASP A 73 -8.01 16.48 15.07
N LEU A 74 -9.21 16.12 14.62
CA LEU A 74 -9.78 16.56 13.33
C LEU A 74 -10.61 17.85 13.45
N SER A 75 -10.63 18.50 14.62
CA SER A 75 -11.50 19.66 14.86
C SER A 75 -11.04 20.96 14.20
N GLY A 76 -9.81 20.98 13.67
CA GLY A 76 -9.17 22.13 13.03
C GLY A 76 -9.77 22.55 11.68
N THR A 77 -9.02 23.40 10.99
CA THR A 77 -9.37 23.97 9.69
C THR A 77 -9.21 22.95 8.56
N ASP A 78 -9.73 23.29 7.37
CA ASP A 78 -9.49 22.49 6.16
C ASP A 78 -7.99 22.33 5.85
N ALA A 79 -7.18 23.34 6.15
CA ALA A 79 -5.73 23.26 6.01
C ALA A 79 -5.10 22.28 7.01
N ASP A 80 -5.63 22.18 8.23
CA ASP A 80 -5.19 21.19 9.22
C ASP A 80 -5.55 19.78 8.76
N LEU A 81 -6.74 19.57 8.20
CA LEU A 81 -7.16 18.27 7.67
C LEU A 81 -6.27 17.81 6.50
N VAL A 82 -5.97 18.70 5.56
CA VAL A 82 -5.03 18.40 4.46
C VAL A 82 -3.64 18.08 4.99
N ARG A 83 -3.17 18.84 6.00
CA ARG A 83 -1.87 18.58 6.63
C ARG A 83 -1.85 17.21 7.30
N ILE A 84 -2.87 16.84 8.07
CA ILE A 84 -2.97 15.51 8.72
C ILE A 84 -2.93 14.40 7.67
N SER A 85 -3.71 14.52 6.58
CA SER A 85 -3.71 13.54 5.48
C SER A 85 -2.33 13.39 4.83
N ARG A 86 -1.65 14.52 4.55
CA ARG A 86 -0.31 14.52 3.94
C ARG A 86 0.75 13.93 4.87
N ASP A 87 0.80 14.40 6.11
CA ASP A 87 1.86 14.04 7.06
C ASP A 87 1.69 12.60 7.54
N GLY A 88 0.45 12.09 7.58
CA GLY A 88 0.14 10.68 7.84
C GLY A 88 0.17 9.76 6.60
N ILE A 89 0.51 10.29 5.40
CA ILE A 89 0.51 9.52 4.14
C ILE A 89 -0.83 8.79 3.91
N LEU A 90 -1.94 9.44 4.25
CA LEU A 90 -3.28 8.86 4.16
C LEU A 90 -3.85 8.97 2.74
N SER A 91 -3.36 9.92 1.94
CA SER A 91 -3.85 10.18 0.57
C SER A 91 -5.36 10.42 0.47
N LEU A 92 -5.98 10.89 1.56
CA LEU A 92 -7.39 11.26 1.63
C LEU A 92 -7.62 12.66 1.06
N SER A 93 -8.68 12.83 0.28
CA SER A 93 -9.14 14.14 -0.20
C SER A 93 -9.66 15.00 0.95
N LEU A 94 -9.82 16.31 0.73
CA LEU A 94 -10.40 17.19 1.74
C LEU A 94 -11.84 16.77 2.09
N GLU A 95 -12.62 16.38 1.09
CA GLU A 95 -14.00 15.89 1.26
C GLU A 95 -14.02 14.60 2.10
N GLU A 96 -13.10 13.67 1.85
CA GLU A 96 -12.98 12.44 2.62
C GLU A 96 -12.58 12.75 4.07
N MET A 97 -11.59 13.64 4.29
CA MET A 97 -11.21 14.08 5.63
C MET A 97 -12.35 14.79 6.38
N LYS A 98 -13.16 15.60 5.68
CA LYS A 98 -14.35 16.23 6.26
C LYS A 98 -15.40 15.19 6.63
N ALA A 99 -15.66 14.21 5.77
CA ALA A 99 -16.61 13.13 6.07
C ALA A 99 -16.17 12.33 7.31
N ILE A 100 -14.88 12.04 7.42
CA ILE A 100 -14.31 11.38 8.61
C ILE A 100 -14.47 12.27 9.84
N ARG A 101 -14.05 13.55 9.79
CA ARG A 101 -14.24 14.50 10.89
C ARG A 101 -15.69 14.55 11.36
N ASP A 102 -16.62 14.68 10.42
CA ASP A 102 -18.04 14.83 10.72
C ASP A 102 -18.63 13.53 11.31
N HIS A 103 -18.11 12.36 10.90
CA HIS A 103 -18.41 11.09 11.55
C HIS A 103 -17.97 11.07 13.03
N PHE A 104 -16.72 11.44 13.33
CA PHE A 104 -16.22 11.45 14.71
C PHE A 104 -16.84 12.56 15.57
N ARG A 105 -17.40 13.61 14.96
CA ARG A 105 -18.18 14.66 15.63
C ARG A 105 -19.63 14.29 15.92
N ASP A 106 -20.17 13.23 15.31
CA ASP A 106 -21.55 12.81 15.55
C ASP A 106 -21.72 12.40 17.03
N PRO A 107 -22.66 13.01 17.79
CA PRO A 107 -22.88 12.68 19.20
C PRO A 107 -23.17 11.20 19.46
N ARG A 108 -23.76 10.49 18.48
CA ARG A 108 -24.01 9.05 18.57
C ARG A 108 -22.70 8.27 18.51
N VAL A 109 -21.79 8.67 17.62
CA VAL A 109 -20.46 8.07 17.50
C VAL A 109 -19.66 8.34 18.77
N ALA A 110 -19.65 9.58 19.26
CA ALA A 110 -19.00 9.93 20.54
C ALA A 110 -19.54 9.08 21.71
N GLY A 111 -20.86 8.88 21.79
CA GLY A 111 -21.49 8.00 22.79
C GLY A 111 -21.06 6.52 22.65
N LEU A 112 -21.01 6.00 21.43
CA LEU A 112 -20.56 4.62 21.14
C LEU A 112 -19.09 4.40 21.47
N ARG A 113 -18.24 5.41 21.26
CA ARG A 113 -16.81 5.40 21.59
C ARG A 113 -16.60 5.39 23.09
N LYS A 114 -17.27 6.29 23.82
CA LYS A 114 -17.23 6.35 25.28
C LYS A 114 -17.69 5.04 25.93
N ALA A 115 -18.74 4.41 25.40
CA ALA A 115 -19.21 3.12 25.89
C ALA A 115 -18.22 1.96 25.69
N ARG A 116 -17.22 2.13 24.82
CA ARG A 116 -16.17 1.16 24.50
C ARG A 116 -14.80 1.55 25.05
N ASP A 117 -14.73 2.57 25.91
CA ASP A 117 -13.48 3.11 26.44
C ASP A 117 -12.49 3.56 25.35
N LEU A 118 -13.02 4.09 24.23
CA LEU A 118 -12.22 4.64 23.14
C LEU A 118 -12.06 6.15 23.28
N PRO A 119 -10.93 6.73 22.83
CA PRO A 119 -10.72 8.17 22.80
C PRO A 119 -11.76 8.85 21.89
N GLU A 120 -12.13 10.10 22.18
CA GLU A 120 -13.10 10.84 21.36
C GLU A 120 -12.58 11.05 19.94
N ALA A 121 -11.33 11.48 19.82
CA ALA A 121 -10.61 11.61 18.56
C ALA A 121 -10.34 10.23 17.91
N PRO A 122 -10.31 10.15 16.57
CA PRO A 122 -9.88 8.94 15.87
C PRO A 122 -8.43 8.57 16.21
N THR A 123 -8.17 7.28 16.27
CA THR A 123 -6.82 6.74 16.35
C THR A 123 -6.12 6.75 14.99
N ASP A 124 -4.79 6.68 14.98
CA ASP A 124 -3.99 6.41 13.78
C ASP A 124 -4.46 5.15 13.04
N VAL A 125 -4.69 4.05 13.76
CA VAL A 125 -5.19 2.79 13.20
C VAL A 125 -6.53 2.97 12.49
N GLU A 126 -7.46 3.72 13.10
CA GLU A 126 -8.78 4.00 12.49
C GLU A 126 -8.65 4.85 11.21
N LEU A 127 -7.80 5.88 11.24
CA LEU A 127 -7.55 6.72 10.06
C LEU A 127 -6.87 5.96 8.93
N GLU A 128 -5.87 5.13 9.23
CA GLU A 128 -5.20 4.30 8.24
C GLU A 128 -6.16 3.26 7.63
N CYS A 129 -7.01 2.65 8.44
CA CYS A 129 -8.03 1.71 7.96
C CYS A 129 -9.00 2.38 6.97
N LEU A 130 -9.48 3.58 7.29
CA LEU A 130 -10.33 4.37 6.39
C LEU A 130 -9.58 4.78 5.13
N ALA A 131 -8.35 5.27 5.25
CA ALA A 131 -7.50 5.66 4.13
C ALA A 131 -7.26 4.50 3.15
N GLN A 132 -6.91 3.32 3.65
CA GLN A 132 -6.71 2.13 2.82
C GLN A 132 -8.00 1.70 2.12
N THR A 133 -9.09 1.59 2.86
CA THR A 133 -10.37 1.12 2.30
C THR A 133 -11.02 2.10 1.33
N TRP A 134 -10.76 3.39 1.46
CA TRP A 134 -11.28 4.44 0.58
C TRP A 134 -10.30 4.84 -0.52
N SER A 135 -9.11 4.24 -0.55
CA SER A 135 -8.13 4.42 -1.63
C SER A 135 -8.74 4.06 -2.98
N GLU A 136 -8.21 4.65 -4.05
CA GLU A 136 -8.67 4.33 -5.41
C GLU A 136 -8.53 2.83 -5.72
N HIS A 137 -7.41 2.24 -5.31
CA HIS A 137 -7.12 0.83 -5.54
C HIS A 137 -8.13 -0.11 -4.85
N CYS A 138 -8.61 0.24 -3.65
CA CYS A 138 -9.59 -0.59 -2.93
C CYS A 138 -11.02 -0.30 -3.37
N LYS A 139 -11.40 0.98 -3.44
CA LYS A 139 -12.78 1.38 -3.69
C LYS A 139 -13.16 1.38 -5.17
N HIS A 140 -12.16 1.45 -6.07
CA HIS A 140 -12.34 1.58 -7.51
C HIS A 140 -13.23 2.79 -7.88
N LYS A 141 -12.90 3.99 -7.38
CA LYS A 141 -13.77 5.18 -7.50
C LYS A 141 -13.89 5.63 -8.96
N ILE A 142 -12.84 5.50 -9.77
CA ILE A 142 -12.89 5.77 -11.22
C ILE A 142 -13.86 4.81 -11.92
N PHE A 143 -13.76 3.52 -11.64
CA PHE A 143 -14.61 2.50 -12.27
C PHE A 143 -16.09 2.62 -11.84
N ALA A 144 -16.34 3.12 -10.64
CA ALA A 144 -17.69 3.38 -10.13
C ALA A 144 -18.24 4.77 -10.47
N GLY A 145 -17.36 5.70 -10.85
CA GLY A 145 -17.69 7.11 -11.07
C GLY A 145 -18.37 7.39 -12.41
N ARG A 146 -18.88 8.61 -12.54
CA ARG A 146 -19.43 9.14 -13.78
C ARG A 146 -18.32 9.85 -14.56
N VAL A 147 -18.11 9.47 -15.82
CA VAL A 147 -17.03 9.96 -16.68
C VAL A 147 -17.62 10.79 -17.82
N HIS A 148 -17.12 12.02 -17.99
CA HIS A 148 -17.32 12.80 -19.22
C HIS A 148 -16.14 12.52 -20.14
N TYR A 149 -16.40 11.87 -21.26
CA TYR A 149 -15.40 11.52 -22.26
C TYR A 149 -15.57 12.43 -23.48
N VAL A 150 -14.45 12.93 -24.00
CA VAL A 150 -14.39 13.71 -25.24
C VAL A 150 -13.31 13.10 -26.13
N ASP A 151 -13.66 12.67 -27.34
CA ASP A 151 -12.71 12.09 -28.28
C ASP A 151 -11.95 13.13 -29.11
N GLU A 152 -11.01 12.69 -29.94
CA GLU A 152 -10.19 13.54 -30.81
C GLU A 152 -11.02 14.33 -31.84
N GLN A 153 -12.24 13.88 -32.13
CA GLN A 153 -13.17 14.55 -33.05
C GLN A 153 -14.13 15.50 -32.31
N GLY A 154 -14.00 15.64 -30.99
CA GLY A 154 -14.84 16.49 -30.15
C GLY A 154 -16.22 15.88 -29.85
N ARG A 155 -16.42 14.58 -30.06
CA ARG A 155 -17.65 13.91 -29.64
C ARG A 155 -17.62 13.69 -28.14
N GLU A 156 -18.71 14.06 -27.49
CA GLU A 156 -18.85 13.93 -26.04
C GLU A 156 -19.76 12.76 -25.67
N GLU A 157 -19.39 12.05 -24.59
CA GLU A 157 -20.18 10.97 -24.00
C GLU A 157 -20.13 11.08 -22.47
N TRP A 158 -21.26 10.77 -21.83
CA TRP A 158 -21.32 10.58 -20.38
C TRP A 158 -21.50 9.11 -20.07
N ILE A 159 -20.52 8.53 -19.38
CA ILE A 159 -20.50 7.12 -18.99
C ILE A 159 -20.82 7.02 -17.50
N ASP A 160 -21.85 6.25 -17.14
CA ASP A 160 -22.21 6.00 -15.75
C ASP A 160 -21.57 4.68 -15.26
N SER A 161 -20.45 4.79 -14.55
CA SER A 161 -19.60 3.67 -14.13
C SER A 161 -19.04 2.84 -15.29
N LEU A 162 -17.73 2.92 -15.51
CA LEU A 162 -17.01 2.07 -16.47
C LEU A 162 -17.23 0.58 -16.17
N PHE A 163 -17.26 0.21 -14.88
CA PHE A 163 -17.52 -1.17 -14.47
C PHE A 163 -18.91 -1.65 -14.87
N LYS A 164 -19.96 -0.87 -14.53
CA LYS A 164 -21.34 -1.26 -14.86
C LYS A 164 -21.55 -1.29 -16.37
N THR A 165 -21.12 -0.23 -17.06
CA THR A 165 -21.39 -0.01 -18.47
C THR A 165 -20.66 -0.99 -19.38
N TYR A 166 -19.37 -1.23 -19.16
CA TYR A 166 -18.55 -2.00 -20.10
C TYR A 166 -18.17 -3.40 -19.63
N ILE A 167 -18.12 -3.66 -18.33
CA ILE A 167 -17.68 -4.96 -17.79
C ILE A 167 -18.89 -5.81 -17.39
N ARG A 168 -19.73 -5.28 -16.48
CA ARG A 168 -20.91 -6.00 -15.98
C ARG A 168 -21.95 -6.20 -17.08
N ALA A 169 -22.35 -5.14 -17.79
CA ALA A 169 -23.37 -5.26 -18.83
C ALA A 169 -22.95 -6.23 -19.95
N ALA A 170 -21.68 -6.21 -20.36
CA ALA A 170 -21.16 -7.15 -21.35
C ALA A 170 -21.22 -8.61 -20.86
N THR A 171 -20.90 -8.84 -19.57
CA THR A 171 -20.94 -10.17 -18.96
C THR A 171 -22.38 -10.66 -18.78
N GLU A 172 -23.30 -9.77 -18.40
CA GLU A 172 -24.74 -10.07 -18.30
C GLU A 172 -25.32 -10.45 -19.67
N ALA A 173 -24.97 -9.72 -20.73
CA ALA A 173 -25.38 -10.05 -22.10
C ALA A 173 -24.85 -11.42 -22.59
N ILE A 174 -23.68 -11.86 -22.11
CA ILE A 174 -23.18 -13.22 -22.36
C ILE A 174 -23.99 -14.23 -21.55
N GLY A 175 -24.29 -13.94 -20.28
CA GLY A 175 -25.08 -14.79 -19.39
C GLY A 175 -26.50 -15.06 -19.86
N GLU A 176 -27.08 -14.17 -20.66
CA GLU A 176 -28.37 -14.42 -21.35
C GLU A 176 -28.28 -15.52 -22.41
N ARG A 177 -27.08 -15.83 -22.90
CA ARG A 177 -26.83 -16.75 -24.03
C ARG A 177 -26.15 -18.05 -23.60
N VAL A 178 -25.65 -18.13 -22.37
CA VAL A 178 -24.89 -19.27 -21.86
C VAL A 178 -25.33 -19.66 -20.46
N ASP A 179 -25.30 -20.95 -20.15
CA ASP A 179 -25.68 -21.51 -18.86
C ASP A 179 -24.48 -21.91 -17.97
N TRP A 180 -23.27 -21.69 -18.47
CA TRP A 180 -22.03 -22.05 -17.76
C TRP A 180 -21.47 -20.93 -16.87
N LEU A 181 -22.06 -19.74 -16.81
CA LEU A 181 -21.67 -18.73 -15.81
C LEU A 181 -22.26 -19.12 -14.45
N VAL A 182 -21.40 -19.49 -13.49
CA VAL A 182 -21.83 -19.95 -12.17
C VAL A 182 -21.83 -18.82 -11.15
N SER A 183 -20.77 -18.01 -11.13
CA SER A 183 -20.61 -16.89 -10.20
C SER A 183 -19.77 -15.81 -10.84
N VAL A 184 -20.31 -14.59 -10.93
CA VAL A 184 -19.61 -13.42 -11.46
C VAL A 184 -19.89 -12.20 -10.59
N PHE A 185 -18.85 -11.42 -10.29
CA PHE A 185 -18.91 -10.15 -9.56
C PHE A 185 -19.43 -10.20 -8.11
N VAL A 186 -19.50 -11.38 -7.50
CA VAL A 186 -19.89 -11.56 -6.08
C VAL A 186 -18.73 -12.02 -5.20
N ASP A 187 -17.64 -12.47 -5.81
CA ASP A 187 -16.45 -12.97 -5.14
C ASP A 187 -15.18 -12.45 -5.84
N ASN A 188 -14.02 -12.72 -5.26
CA ASN A 188 -12.70 -12.34 -5.76
C ASN A 188 -12.28 -13.11 -7.04
N ALA A 189 -13.11 -14.06 -7.49
CA ALA A 189 -12.93 -14.79 -8.73
C ALA A 189 -14.27 -14.98 -9.45
N GLY A 190 -14.21 -14.99 -10.79
CA GLY A 190 -15.31 -15.47 -11.62
C GLY A 190 -15.25 -16.99 -11.77
N ILE A 191 -16.39 -17.67 -11.67
CA ILE A 191 -16.51 -19.12 -11.78
C ILE A 191 -17.36 -19.47 -13.00
N ILE A 192 -16.81 -20.35 -13.84
CA ILE A 192 -17.48 -20.92 -15.00
C ILE A 192 -17.54 -22.44 -14.88
N ARG A 193 -18.60 -23.04 -15.42
CA ARG A 193 -18.68 -24.48 -15.63
C ARG A 193 -17.93 -24.83 -16.91
N PHE A 194 -16.87 -25.62 -16.79
CA PHE A 194 -16.06 -26.01 -17.94
C PHE A 194 -16.65 -27.22 -18.69
N ASN A 195 -17.20 -28.19 -17.96
CA ASN A 195 -17.87 -29.38 -18.50
C ASN A 195 -18.86 -29.98 -17.47
N ASP A 196 -19.50 -31.09 -17.83
CA ASP A 196 -20.50 -31.79 -17.00
C ASP A 196 -19.90 -32.83 -16.03
N ARG A 197 -18.57 -32.91 -15.90
CA ARG A 197 -17.89 -33.88 -15.05
C ARG A 197 -17.52 -33.32 -13.69
#